data_AF-A0A962ZBU6-F1
#
_entry.id   AF-A0A962ZBU6-F1
#
_cell.length_a   1.000
_cell.length_b   1.000
_cell.length_c   1.000
_cell.angle_alpha   90.00
_cell.angle_beta   90.00
_cell.angle_gamma   90.00
#
_symmetry.space_group_name_H-M   'P 1'
#
loop_
_entity.id
_entity.type
_entity.pdbx_description
1 polymer ?
#
loop_
_entity_poly.entity_id
_entity_poly.type
_entity_poly.pdbx_seq_one_letter_code
_entity_poly.pdbx_strand_id
1 'polypeptide(L)'
;MNGRDEAVRIGGGRNMIGTAEPVIAADGEAPRRSVRLRDFLIEPVTVSNARFAAFAEATGYRTDSERFGWSFVFVGLLPEGFPPTKAVVEVPWWRRVDGACWKHPLGPGSDIAGLDDHPVTHISWNDATAFAAWCGGRLPGEAEWETAAHGGNATGIYPWGDREPDDGTFLPCNIWQGHFPSDNTGADGWIATAPVRSFEPNGHGLYNMAGNVWEWCADAFRVRSLGRSAKRRDAQARAERERVMKGGS
;
A
#
# COMPACT_ATOMS: atom_id res chain seq x y z
N MET A 1 15.77 -12.86 8.63
CA MET A 1 16.78 -12.02 7.94
C MET A 1 16.42 -10.57 8.16
N ASN A 2 17.39 -9.70 8.44
CA ASN A 2 17.14 -8.29 8.68
C ASN A 2 16.96 -7.60 7.32
N GLY A 3 15.82 -6.96 7.03
CA GLY A 3 15.50 -6.44 5.69
C GLY A 3 16.52 -5.43 5.13
N ARG A 4 17.37 -4.88 6.01
CA ARG A 4 18.50 -4.03 5.67
C ARG A 4 19.54 -4.67 4.74
N ASP A 5 19.74 -5.99 4.82
CA ASP A 5 20.74 -6.70 4.00
C ASP A 5 20.25 -6.92 2.56
N GLU A 6 18.94 -6.84 2.33
CA GLU A 6 18.31 -6.98 1.00
C GLU A 6 17.91 -5.63 0.39
N ALA A 7 18.07 -4.53 1.13
CA ALA A 7 17.63 -3.22 0.67
C ALA A 7 18.38 -2.78 -0.60
N VAL A 8 17.64 -2.31 -1.59
CA VAL A 8 18.14 -1.85 -2.88
C VAL A 8 18.57 -0.39 -2.77
N ARG A 9 19.78 -0.08 -3.25
CA ARG A 9 20.24 1.31 -3.38
C ARG A 9 19.65 1.94 -4.63
N ILE A 10 18.87 3.00 -4.43
CA ILE A 10 18.38 3.86 -5.49
C ILE A 10 19.28 5.08 -5.60
N GLY A 11 19.81 5.31 -6.79
CA GLY A 11 20.61 6.50 -7.08
C GLY A 11 19.77 7.76 -6.93
N GLY A 12 20.29 8.74 -6.20
CA GLY A 12 19.68 10.06 -6.09
C GLY A 12 19.83 10.87 -7.37
N GLY A 13 19.62 12.18 -7.26
CA GLY A 13 19.69 13.10 -8.37
C GLY A 13 18.34 13.73 -8.69
N ARG A 14 18.19 14.17 -9.94
CA ARG A 14 16.99 14.87 -10.40
C ARG A 14 16.00 13.87 -10.98
N ASN A 15 14.87 13.69 -10.31
CA ASN A 15 13.81 12.77 -10.70
C ASN A 15 12.54 13.55 -11.07
N MET A 16 11.78 13.02 -12.03
CA MET A 16 10.48 13.56 -12.40
C MET A 16 9.40 12.76 -11.67
N ILE A 17 8.51 13.45 -10.96
CA ILE A 17 7.37 12.86 -10.24
C ILE A 17 6.06 13.53 -10.65
N GLY A 18 4.94 12.85 -10.48
CA GLY A 18 3.61 13.25 -10.93
C GLY A 18 3.44 13.20 -12.45
N THR A 19 2.26 13.57 -12.91
CA THR A 19 1.90 13.52 -14.34
C THR A 19 1.39 14.88 -14.84
N ALA A 20 1.52 15.12 -16.14
CA ALA A 20 0.86 16.25 -16.80
C ALA A 20 -0.59 15.91 -17.20
N GLU A 21 -0.94 14.63 -17.21
CA GLU A 21 -2.21 14.06 -17.62
C GLU A 21 -2.79 13.27 -16.43
N PRO A 22 -3.38 13.96 -15.43
CA PRO A 22 -3.88 13.30 -14.24
C PRO A 22 -5.13 12.48 -14.55
N VAL A 23 -5.18 11.25 -14.04
CA VAL A 23 -6.37 10.40 -14.14
C VAL A 23 -7.39 10.81 -13.06
N ILE A 24 -6.93 11.00 -11.83
CA ILE A 24 -7.76 11.43 -10.70
C ILE A 24 -7.35 12.85 -10.30
N ALA A 25 -7.98 13.84 -10.92
CA ALA A 25 -7.63 15.25 -10.70
C ALA A 25 -7.75 15.72 -9.23
N ALA A 26 -8.63 15.09 -8.44
CA ALA A 26 -8.83 15.42 -7.03
C ALA A 26 -7.63 15.04 -6.14
N ASP A 27 -6.82 14.06 -6.58
CA ASP A 27 -5.70 13.52 -5.79
C ASP A 27 -4.40 14.31 -5.99
N GLY A 28 -4.39 15.24 -6.95
CA GLY A 28 -3.24 16.13 -7.15
C GLY A 28 -2.03 15.45 -7.79
N GLU A 29 -2.27 14.46 -8.65
CA GLU A 29 -1.22 13.79 -9.45
C GLU A 29 -0.44 14.79 -10.31
N ALA A 30 -1.10 15.85 -10.76
CA ALA A 30 -0.50 16.97 -11.47
C ALA A 30 -0.03 18.10 -10.53
N PRO A 31 0.98 18.89 -10.92
CA PRO A 31 1.74 18.77 -12.17
C PRO A 31 2.93 17.81 -12.06
N ARG A 32 3.34 17.26 -13.21
CA ARG A 32 4.66 16.64 -13.37
C ARG A 32 5.75 17.65 -12.99
N ARG A 33 6.65 17.25 -12.09
CA ARG A 33 7.63 18.16 -11.47
C ARG A 33 8.95 17.47 -11.21
N SER A 34 10.03 18.26 -11.28
CA SER A 34 11.37 17.82 -10.91
C SER A 34 11.57 17.91 -9.40
N VAL A 35 12.06 16.84 -8.80
CA VAL A 35 12.53 16.78 -7.41
C VAL A 35 13.97 16.30 -7.34
N ARG A 36 14.73 16.78 -6.35
CA ARG A 36 16.09 16.32 -6.11
C ARG A 36 16.11 15.40 -4.90
N LEU A 37 16.50 14.15 -5.11
CA LEU A 37 16.67 13.15 -4.05
C LEU A 37 18.15 12.94 -3.78
N ARG A 38 18.49 12.54 -2.54
CA ARG A 38 19.77 11.92 -2.24
C ARG A 38 19.65 10.42 -2.52
N ASP A 39 20.78 9.73 -2.62
CA ASP A 39 20.77 8.27 -2.62
C ASP A 39 20.05 7.76 -1.37
N PHE A 40 19.26 6.71 -1.54
CA PHE A 40 18.53 6.06 -0.45
C PHE A 40 18.49 4.54 -0.64
N LEU A 41 18.18 3.85 0.43
CA LEU A 41 17.89 2.42 0.43
C LEU A 41 16.39 2.23 0.59
N ILE A 42 15.83 1.28 -0.14
CA ILE A 42 14.44 0.84 -0.02
C ILE A 42 14.39 -0.68 -0.04
N GLU A 43 13.53 -1.26 0.78
CA GLU A 43 13.37 -2.72 0.78
C GLU A 43 12.72 -3.17 -0.53
N PRO A 44 13.11 -4.34 -1.09
CA PRO A 44 12.62 -4.80 -2.38
C PRO A 44 11.16 -5.29 -2.34
N VAL A 45 10.59 -5.43 -1.14
CA VAL A 45 9.29 -6.04 -0.90
C VAL A 45 8.59 -5.32 0.24
N THR A 46 7.26 -5.43 0.30
CA THR A 46 6.47 -4.98 1.46
C THR A 46 6.84 -5.79 2.71
N VAL A 47 6.53 -5.23 3.88
CA VAL A 47 6.75 -5.93 5.15
C VAL A 47 5.82 -7.13 5.23
N SER A 48 6.39 -8.34 5.33
CA SER A 48 5.63 -9.59 5.46
C SER A 48 5.06 -9.78 6.88
N ASN A 49 4.03 -10.63 7.02
CA ASN A 49 3.49 -11.06 8.31
C ASN A 49 4.58 -11.61 9.25
N ALA A 50 5.48 -12.48 8.78
CA ALA A 50 6.52 -13.08 9.63
C ALA A 50 7.47 -12.02 10.23
N ARG A 51 7.85 -11.02 9.42
CA ARG A 51 8.71 -9.91 9.88
C ARG A 51 8.00 -9.02 10.89
N PHE A 52 6.73 -8.69 10.65
CA PHE A 52 5.95 -7.91 11.59
C PHE A 52 5.69 -8.67 12.90
N ALA A 53 5.48 -9.99 12.82
CA ALA A 53 5.36 -10.86 13.99
C ALA A 53 6.64 -10.84 14.84
N ALA A 54 7.82 -10.93 14.22
CA ALA A 54 9.10 -10.83 14.93
C ALA A 54 9.27 -9.47 15.65
N PHE A 55 8.84 -8.37 15.02
CA PHE A 55 8.79 -7.06 15.66
C PHE A 55 7.85 -7.06 16.87
N ALA A 56 6.60 -7.49 16.68
CA ALA A 56 5.59 -7.51 17.74
C ALA A 56 6.00 -8.38 18.93
N GLU A 57 6.62 -9.54 18.67
CA GLU A 57 7.17 -10.43 19.69
C GLU A 57 8.33 -9.79 20.44
N ALA A 58 9.29 -9.19 19.73
CA ALA A 58 10.48 -8.61 20.33
C ALA A 58 10.18 -7.38 21.21
N THR A 59 9.13 -6.62 20.89
CA THR A 59 8.84 -5.34 21.58
C THR A 59 7.55 -5.36 22.39
N GLY A 60 6.75 -6.42 22.30
CA GLY A 60 5.38 -6.45 22.85
C GLY A 60 4.45 -5.41 22.21
N TYR A 61 4.71 -5.03 20.94
CA TYR A 61 3.96 -3.96 20.28
C TYR A 61 2.51 -4.40 20.04
N ARG A 62 1.57 -3.48 20.33
CA ARG A 62 0.16 -3.62 19.99
C ARG A 62 -0.20 -2.58 18.94
N THR A 63 -0.79 -3.01 17.82
CA THR A 63 -1.16 -2.10 16.73
C THR A 63 -2.34 -1.21 17.10
N ASP A 64 -2.55 -0.15 16.33
CA ASP A 64 -3.72 0.71 16.52
C ASP A 64 -5.03 -0.06 16.31
N SER A 65 -5.11 -1.01 15.37
CA SER A 65 -6.30 -1.88 15.23
C SER A 65 -6.57 -2.72 16.48
N GLU A 66 -5.52 -3.25 17.13
CA GLU A 66 -5.64 -4.00 18.39
C GLU A 66 -6.03 -3.10 19.58
N ARG A 67 -5.65 -1.81 19.55
CA ARG A 67 -6.02 -0.84 20.59
C ARG A 67 -7.45 -0.34 20.43
N PHE A 68 -7.87 -0.07 19.19
CA PHE A 68 -9.24 0.30 18.87
C PHE A 68 -10.21 -0.87 18.99
N GLY A 69 -9.72 -2.10 18.80
CA GLY A 69 -10.50 -3.33 18.88
C GLY A 69 -11.26 -3.65 17.59
N TRP A 70 -10.93 -3.00 16.48
CA TRP A 70 -11.57 -3.22 15.18
C TRP A 70 -10.69 -2.71 14.03
N SER A 71 -10.99 -3.18 12.82
CA SER A 71 -10.42 -2.65 11.57
C SER A 71 -11.44 -2.78 10.44
N PHE A 72 -11.10 -2.27 9.25
CA PHE A 72 -11.90 -2.44 8.05
C PHE A 72 -11.54 -3.74 7.32
N VAL A 73 -12.54 -4.49 6.91
CA VAL A 73 -12.41 -5.73 6.10
C VAL A 73 -13.30 -5.61 4.87
N PHE A 74 -12.81 -6.05 3.72
CA PHE A 74 -13.57 -6.06 2.49
C PHE A 74 -14.68 -7.12 2.56
N VAL A 75 -15.90 -6.77 2.17
CA VAL A 75 -17.08 -7.64 2.31
C VAL A 75 -16.93 -8.97 1.58
N GLY A 76 -16.30 -8.99 0.40
CA GLY A 76 -16.10 -10.21 -0.39
C GLY A 76 -15.08 -11.18 0.21
N LEU A 77 -14.33 -10.78 1.25
CA LEU A 77 -13.42 -11.66 1.99
C LEU A 77 -14.02 -12.15 3.31
N LEU A 78 -15.21 -11.66 3.69
CA LEU A 78 -15.84 -12.14 4.92
C LEU A 78 -16.38 -13.57 4.72
N PRO A 79 -16.21 -14.45 5.72
CA PRO A 79 -16.81 -15.79 5.69
C PRO A 79 -18.30 -15.77 5.40
N GLU A 80 -18.81 -16.83 4.76
CA GLU A 80 -20.26 -16.98 4.59
C GLU A 80 -20.96 -17.00 5.96
N GLY A 81 -22.08 -16.28 6.07
CA GLY A 81 -22.82 -16.16 7.33
C GLY A 81 -22.14 -15.28 8.38
N PHE A 82 -21.13 -14.48 8.02
CA PHE A 82 -20.52 -13.53 8.96
C PHE A 82 -21.58 -12.61 9.59
N PRO A 83 -21.48 -12.30 10.90
CA PRO A 83 -22.45 -11.45 11.57
C PRO A 83 -22.63 -10.08 10.90
N PRO A 84 -23.80 -9.42 11.07
CA PRO A 84 -24.02 -8.08 10.54
C PRO A 84 -22.94 -7.09 10.99
N THR A 85 -22.34 -6.41 10.03
CA THR A 85 -21.30 -5.40 10.22
C THR A 85 -21.80 -4.00 9.83
N LYS A 86 -21.06 -2.94 10.18
CA LYS A 86 -21.37 -1.57 9.73
C LYS A 86 -20.60 -1.25 8.45
N ALA A 87 -21.29 -0.81 7.41
CA ALA A 87 -20.68 -0.33 6.17
C ALA A 87 -20.18 1.12 6.31
N VAL A 88 -19.12 1.45 5.58
CA VAL A 88 -18.77 2.84 5.27
C VAL A 88 -19.77 3.36 4.22
N VAL A 89 -20.35 4.54 4.44
CA VAL A 89 -21.48 5.04 3.63
C VAL A 89 -21.13 5.18 2.15
N GLU A 90 -19.98 5.78 1.84
CA GLU A 90 -19.56 6.06 0.46
C GLU A 90 -18.96 4.84 -0.24
N VAL A 91 -18.48 3.86 0.53
CA VAL A 91 -17.82 2.64 0.03
C VAL A 91 -18.34 1.41 0.81
N PRO A 92 -19.59 0.97 0.56
CA PRO A 92 -20.31 0.01 1.41
C PRO A 92 -19.71 -1.40 1.46
N TRP A 93 -18.80 -1.70 0.54
CA TRP A 93 -18.00 -2.93 0.54
C TRP A 93 -16.93 -2.95 1.64
N TRP A 94 -16.58 -1.81 2.25
CA TRP A 94 -15.74 -1.78 3.43
C TRP A 94 -16.57 -1.90 4.70
N ARG A 95 -16.27 -2.93 5.49
CA ARG A 95 -17.02 -3.34 6.68
C ARG A 95 -16.18 -3.10 7.93
N ARG A 96 -16.72 -2.39 8.90
CA ARG A 96 -16.13 -2.33 10.25
C ARG A 96 -16.33 -3.69 10.92
N VAL A 97 -15.22 -4.38 11.23
CA VAL A 97 -15.20 -5.68 11.87
C VAL A 97 -14.50 -5.58 13.23
N ASP A 98 -15.25 -5.85 14.30
CA ASP A 98 -14.70 -5.93 15.65
C ASP A 98 -13.77 -7.14 15.77
N GLY A 99 -12.60 -6.93 16.36
CA GLY A 99 -11.54 -7.95 16.49
C GLY A 99 -10.66 -8.13 15.25
N ALA A 100 -10.94 -7.46 14.12
CA ALA A 100 -10.03 -7.49 12.97
C ALA A 100 -8.73 -6.74 13.28
N CYS A 101 -7.60 -7.41 13.06
CA CYS A 101 -6.26 -6.89 13.23
C CYS A 101 -5.27 -7.68 12.37
N TRP A 102 -3.98 -7.34 12.41
CA TRP A 102 -2.97 -8.00 11.59
C TRP A 102 -2.86 -9.52 11.81
N LYS A 103 -3.16 -10.02 13.02
CA LYS A 103 -3.19 -11.47 13.32
C LYS A 103 -4.48 -12.16 12.89
N HIS A 104 -5.55 -11.39 12.71
CA HIS A 104 -6.91 -11.86 12.42
C HIS A 104 -7.51 -10.99 11.31
N PRO A 105 -6.95 -11.05 10.08
CA PRO A 105 -7.24 -10.06 9.04
C PRO A 105 -8.69 -10.07 8.55
N LEU A 106 -9.40 -11.19 8.71
CA LEU A 106 -10.83 -11.31 8.37
C LEU A 106 -11.74 -11.23 9.60
N GLY A 107 -11.19 -10.81 10.75
CA GLY A 107 -11.89 -10.77 12.02
C GLY A 107 -11.75 -12.06 12.85
N PRO A 108 -12.51 -12.15 13.96
CA PRO A 108 -12.42 -13.28 14.89
C PRO A 108 -12.61 -14.63 14.19
N GLY A 109 -11.71 -15.58 14.47
CA GLY A 109 -11.72 -16.92 13.87
C GLY A 109 -10.91 -17.05 12.58
N SER A 110 -10.44 -15.95 11.99
CA SER A 110 -9.37 -15.99 10.98
C SER A 110 -7.99 -15.98 11.64
N ASP A 111 -6.95 -16.38 10.93
CA ASP A 111 -5.56 -16.21 11.34
C ASP A 111 -4.65 -15.93 10.13
N ILE A 112 -3.34 -15.89 10.37
CA ILE A 112 -2.32 -15.72 9.34
C ILE A 112 -1.55 -17.02 9.07
N ALA A 113 -2.11 -18.19 9.41
CA ALA A 113 -1.43 -19.46 9.21
C ALA A 113 -1.19 -19.72 7.72
N GLY A 114 0.06 -19.96 7.34
CA GLY A 114 0.45 -20.12 5.94
C GLY A 114 0.53 -18.83 5.13
N LEU A 115 0.40 -17.67 5.77
CA LEU A 115 0.51 -16.34 5.15
C LEU A 115 1.78 -15.60 5.60
N ASP A 116 2.80 -16.33 6.05
CA ASP A 116 4.04 -15.79 6.62
C ASP A 116 4.76 -14.81 5.69
N ASP A 117 4.75 -15.10 4.39
CA ASP A 117 5.38 -14.33 3.32
C ASP A 117 4.39 -13.41 2.57
N HIS A 118 3.15 -13.27 3.04
CA HIS A 118 2.21 -12.25 2.57
C HIS A 118 2.44 -10.92 3.28
N PRO A 119 2.08 -9.77 2.65
CA PRO A 119 2.18 -8.48 3.30
C PRO A 119 1.33 -8.42 4.57
N VAL A 120 1.88 -7.80 5.61
CA VAL A 120 1.11 -7.52 6.82
C VAL A 120 0.07 -6.44 6.53
N THR A 121 -1.17 -6.66 6.97
CA THR A 121 -2.30 -5.75 6.79
C THR A 121 -2.85 -5.25 8.13
N HIS A 122 -3.84 -4.34 8.10
CA HIS A 122 -4.38 -3.67 9.30
C HIS A 122 -3.34 -2.86 10.09
N ILE A 123 -2.29 -2.41 9.40
CA ILE A 123 -1.20 -1.60 9.94
C ILE A 123 -1.51 -0.13 9.67
N SER A 124 -1.64 0.66 10.74
CA SER A 124 -1.75 2.11 10.62
C SER A 124 -0.40 2.74 10.25
N TRP A 125 -0.42 4.01 9.86
CA TRP A 125 0.81 4.77 9.65
C TRP A 125 1.73 4.80 10.91
N ASN A 126 1.14 4.82 12.10
CA ASN A 126 1.89 4.78 13.36
C ASN A 126 2.61 3.43 13.55
N ASP A 127 1.90 2.34 13.26
CA ASP A 127 2.42 0.98 13.35
C ASP A 127 3.56 0.76 12.34
N ALA A 128 3.38 1.21 11.10
CA ALA A 128 4.40 1.15 10.05
C ALA A 128 5.65 1.96 10.42
N THR A 129 5.46 3.16 10.99
CA THR A 129 6.56 4.01 11.48
C THR A 129 7.31 3.36 12.65
N ALA A 130 6.59 2.74 13.59
CA ALA A 130 7.19 2.04 14.72
C ALA A 130 8.02 0.82 14.27
N PHE A 131 7.49 0.02 13.34
CA PHE A 131 8.22 -1.09 12.72
C PHE A 131 9.48 -0.60 12.00
N ALA A 132 9.35 0.43 11.16
CA ALA A 132 10.46 0.98 10.40
C ALA A 132 11.58 1.51 11.32
N ALA A 133 11.22 2.17 12.43
CA ALA A 133 12.20 2.62 13.42
C ALA A 133 12.90 1.44 14.11
N TRP A 134 12.15 0.37 14.44
CA TRP A 134 12.70 -0.83 15.08
C TRP A 134 13.71 -1.55 14.19
N CYS A 135 13.48 -1.64 12.88
CA CYS A 135 14.45 -2.21 11.93
C CYS A 135 15.62 -1.25 11.58
N GLY A 136 15.68 -0.06 12.20
CA GLY A 136 16.72 0.94 11.97
C GLY A 136 16.56 1.72 10.66
N GLY A 137 15.36 1.71 10.09
CA GLY A 137 14.97 2.43 8.88
C GLY A 137 13.96 3.54 9.15
N ARG A 138 13.19 3.88 8.11
CA ARG A 138 12.08 4.84 8.10
C ARG A 138 11.15 4.52 6.94
N LEU A 139 9.93 5.05 6.96
CA LEU A 139 9.08 5.05 5.77
C LEU A 139 9.74 5.86 4.64
N PRO A 140 9.53 5.47 3.36
CA PRO A 140 9.96 6.28 2.23
C PRO A 140 9.15 7.56 2.17
N GLY A 141 9.76 8.65 1.68
CA GLY A 141 8.98 9.78 1.21
C GLY A 141 8.21 9.42 -0.07
N GLU A 142 7.11 10.11 -0.36
CA GLU A 142 6.30 9.88 -1.57
C GLU A 142 7.17 9.92 -2.84
N ALA A 143 8.07 10.91 -2.93
CA ALA A 143 8.96 11.05 -4.07
C ALA A 143 10.01 9.93 -4.18
N GLU A 144 10.47 9.39 -3.05
CA GLU A 144 11.39 8.24 -3.02
C GLU A 144 10.66 6.98 -3.49
N TRP A 145 9.45 6.76 -2.97
CA TRP A 145 8.60 5.63 -3.36
C TRP A 145 8.30 5.66 -4.86
N GLU A 146 7.87 6.80 -5.41
CA GLU A 146 7.54 6.92 -6.83
C GLU A 146 8.76 6.77 -7.74
N THR A 147 9.91 7.34 -7.34
CA THR A 147 11.19 7.14 -8.06
C THR A 147 11.59 5.66 -8.07
N ALA A 148 11.40 4.96 -6.94
CA ALA A 148 11.70 3.55 -6.84
C ALA A 148 10.73 2.70 -7.69
N ALA A 149 9.43 3.03 -7.67
CA ALA A 149 8.37 2.36 -8.42
C ALA A 149 8.59 2.43 -9.94
N HIS A 150 9.09 3.56 -10.46
CA HIS A 150 9.42 3.70 -11.88
C HIS A 150 10.49 2.72 -12.37
N GLY A 151 11.32 2.12 -11.50
CA GLY A 151 12.20 1.03 -11.88
C GLY A 151 13.23 1.37 -12.97
N GLY A 152 13.60 2.65 -13.12
CA GLY A 152 14.46 3.14 -14.22
C GLY A 152 13.69 3.60 -15.46
N ASN A 153 12.37 3.37 -15.53
CA ASN A 153 11.47 3.88 -16.56
C ASN A 153 10.70 5.13 -16.09
N ALA A 154 11.38 6.29 -16.09
CA ALA A 154 10.84 7.55 -15.59
C ALA A 154 9.70 8.18 -16.45
N THR A 155 9.25 7.50 -17.50
CA THR A 155 8.16 7.93 -18.37
C THR A 155 6.98 6.97 -18.41
N GLY A 156 7.16 5.73 -17.92
CA GLY A 156 6.11 4.72 -17.92
C GLY A 156 4.97 5.06 -16.95
N ILE A 157 3.74 4.72 -17.33
CA ILE A 157 2.56 4.81 -16.45
C ILE A 157 2.66 3.79 -15.30
N TYR A 158 3.08 2.57 -15.61
CA TYR A 158 3.25 1.47 -14.65
C TYR A 158 4.73 1.16 -14.38
N PRO A 159 5.04 0.42 -13.29
CA PRO A 159 6.40 -0.05 -13.00
C PRO A 159 7.05 -0.86 -14.15
N TRP A 160 6.24 -1.50 -15.00
CA TRP A 160 6.65 -2.29 -16.17
C TRP A 160 6.52 -1.56 -17.51
N GLY A 161 6.06 -0.30 -17.55
CA GLY A 161 5.84 0.46 -18.79
C GLY A 161 4.39 0.91 -18.97
N ASP A 162 3.96 1.10 -20.22
CA ASP A 162 2.67 1.73 -20.54
C ASP A 162 1.55 0.74 -20.86
N ARG A 163 1.84 -0.56 -20.87
CA ARG A 163 0.81 -1.58 -21.11
C ARG A 163 -0.07 -1.68 -19.87
N GLU A 164 -1.34 -1.33 -20.05
CA GLU A 164 -2.42 -1.52 -19.07
C GLU A 164 -2.59 -3.02 -18.74
N PRO A 165 -2.72 -3.40 -17.46
CA PRO A 165 -3.26 -4.70 -17.07
C PRO A 165 -4.61 -4.97 -17.72
N ASP A 166 -4.88 -6.23 -18.05
CA ASP A 166 -6.18 -6.67 -18.55
C ASP A 166 -6.68 -7.90 -17.77
N ASP A 167 -7.96 -8.21 -17.91
CA ASP A 167 -8.61 -9.31 -17.16
C ASP A 167 -8.30 -10.72 -17.74
N GLY A 168 -7.27 -10.88 -18.59
CA GLY A 168 -7.02 -12.16 -19.27
C GLY A 168 -5.57 -12.52 -19.53
N THR A 169 -4.86 -11.74 -20.35
CA THR A 169 -3.53 -12.09 -20.88
C THR A 169 -2.38 -11.32 -20.26
N PHE A 170 -2.66 -10.18 -19.62
CA PHE A 170 -1.62 -9.34 -19.04
C PHE A 170 -1.97 -8.98 -17.60
N LEU A 171 -1.48 -9.81 -16.69
CA LEU A 171 -1.74 -9.77 -15.25
C LEU A 171 -0.40 -9.56 -14.52
N PRO A 172 0.24 -8.38 -14.67
CA PRO A 172 1.59 -8.12 -14.16
C PRO A 172 1.63 -7.81 -12.65
N CYS A 173 0.48 -7.68 -11.99
CA CYS A 173 0.34 -7.40 -10.59
C CYS A 173 -0.96 -8.01 -10.02
N ASN A 174 -1.05 -8.08 -8.69
CA ASN A 174 -2.26 -8.48 -7.98
C ASN A 174 -3.22 -7.30 -7.86
N ILE A 175 -4.33 -7.33 -8.61
CA ILE A 175 -5.40 -6.32 -8.59
C ILE A 175 -6.75 -7.03 -8.85
N TRP A 176 -7.84 -6.27 -8.94
CA TRP A 176 -9.15 -6.87 -9.23
C TRP A 176 -9.34 -7.19 -10.72
N GLN A 177 -9.85 -8.38 -11.04
CA GLN A 177 -10.39 -8.71 -12.38
C GLN A 177 -11.86 -9.15 -12.27
N GLY A 178 -12.72 -8.67 -13.17
CA GLY A 178 -14.16 -8.91 -13.15
C GLY A 178 -14.98 -7.69 -12.69
N HIS A 179 -16.13 -7.93 -12.05
CA HIS A 179 -17.06 -6.87 -11.66
C HIS A 179 -16.95 -6.50 -10.19
N PHE A 180 -16.17 -5.46 -9.91
CA PHE A 180 -16.07 -4.91 -8.56
C PHE A 180 -17.41 -4.32 -8.08
N PRO A 181 -17.80 -4.51 -6.79
CA PRO A 181 -17.14 -5.28 -5.73
C PRO A 181 -17.63 -6.73 -5.58
N SER A 182 -18.45 -7.23 -6.50
CA SER A 182 -19.23 -8.46 -6.31
C SER A 182 -18.59 -9.73 -6.87
N ASP A 183 -17.73 -9.61 -7.88
CA ASP A 183 -17.14 -10.74 -8.60
C ASP A 183 -15.66 -10.47 -8.90
N ASN A 184 -14.78 -11.09 -8.11
CA ASN A 184 -13.35 -11.14 -8.38
C ASN A 184 -13.04 -12.53 -8.95
N THR A 185 -12.63 -12.56 -10.22
CA THR A 185 -12.30 -13.81 -10.91
C THR A 185 -10.99 -14.42 -10.43
N GLY A 186 -10.12 -13.64 -9.78
CA GLY A 186 -8.78 -14.06 -9.36
C GLY A 186 -7.91 -14.50 -10.54
N ALA A 187 -8.06 -13.85 -11.69
CA ALA A 187 -7.37 -14.22 -12.92
C ALA A 187 -5.84 -14.13 -12.76
N ASP A 188 -5.35 -13.16 -11.97
CA ASP A 188 -3.94 -13.01 -11.61
C ASP A 188 -3.42 -14.09 -10.62
N GLY A 189 -4.30 -14.97 -10.14
CA GLY A 189 -4.00 -16.05 -9.20
C GLY A 189 -4.35 -15.74 -7.75
N TRP A 190 -4.79 -14.52 -7.41
CA TRP A 190 -5.01 -14.09 -6.03
C TRP A 190 -6.34 -13.36 -5.84
N ILE A 191 -7.16 -13.81 -4.87
CA ILE A 191 -8.42 -13.14 -4.50
C ILE A 191 -8.18 -12.05 -3.42
N ALA A 192 -7.14 -12.24 -2.61
CA ALA A 192 -6.77 -11.36 -1.51
C ALA A 192 -5.33 -10.87 -1.71
N THR A 193 -4.47 -10.96 -0.69
CA THR A 193 -3.05 -10.64 -0.86
C THR A 193 -2.31 -11.79 -1.54
N ALA A 194 -1.24 -11.45 -2.26
CA ALA A 194 -0.24 -12.35 -2.80
C ALA A 194 1.05 -12.28 -1.94
N PRO A 195 1.90 -13.32 -1.94
CA PRO A 195 3.22 -13.28 -1.32
C PRO A 195 4.02 -12.05 -1.78
N VAL A 196 4.84 -11.49 -0.88
CA VAL A 196 5.54 -10.22 -1.11
C VAL A 196 6.54 -10.25 -2.29
N ARG A 197 6.93 -11.45 -2.76
CA ARG A 197 7.76 -11.69 -3.95
C ARG A 197 6.97 -12.31 -5.12
N SER A 198 5.68 -11.98 -5.23
CA SER A 198 4.87 -12.33 -6.40
C SER A 198 5.12 -11.38 -7.57
N PHE A 199 4.86 -11.86 -8.79
CA PHE A 199 5.07 -11.18 -10.07
C PHE A 199 6.54 -10.80 -10.33
N GLU A 200 6.79 -10.25 -11.52
CA GLU A 200 8.13 -9.79 -11.88
C GLU A 200 8.49 -8.49 -11.13
N PRO A 201 9.73 -8.36 -10.62
CA PRO A 201 10.16 -7.09 -10.07
C PRO A 201 10.34 -6.04 -11.18
N ASN A 202 10.27 -4.76 -10.80
CA ASN A 202 10.62 -3.68 -11.71
C ASN A 202 12.14 -3.63 -12.00
N GLY A 203 12.59 -2.71 -12.85
CA GLY A 203 14.01 -2.62 -13.24
C GLY A 203 15.00 -2.28 -12.12
N HIS A 204 14.54 -1.97 -10.91
CA HIS A 204 15.36 -1.82 -9.71
C HIS A 204 15.35 -3.07 -8.81
N GLY A 205 14.56 -4.10 -9.12
CA GLY A 205 14.44 -5.30 -8.28
C GLY A 205 13.37 -5.20 -7.19
N LEU A 206 12.42 -4.25 -7.30
CA LEU A 206 11.32 -4.08 -6.34
C LEU A 206 10.06 -4.79 -6.84
N TYR A 207 9.39 -5.50 -5.95
CA TYR A 207 8.18 -6.28 -6.22
C TYR A 207 6.93 -5.52 -5.79
N ASN A 208 5.81 -5.77 -6.49
CA ASN A 208 4.47 -5.30 -6.09
C ASN A 208 4.35 -3.78 -5.88
N MET A 209 5.14 -2.97 -6.60
CA MET A 209 5.02 -1.50 -6.57
C MET A 209 3.71 -0.99 -7.18
N ALA A 210 2.89 -1.87 -7.75
CA ALA A 210 1.51 -1.62 -8.12
C ALA A 210 0.65 -2.82 -7.66
N GLY A 211 -0.48 -2.55 -7.02
CA GLY A 211 -1.39 -3.58 -6.49
C GLY A 211 -0.91 -4.26 -5.21
N ASN A 212 -1.52 -5.41 -4.89
CA ASN A 212 -1.35 -6.22 -3.68
C ASN A 212 -1.81 -5.54 -2.38
N VAL A 213 -1.13 -4.48 -1.94
CA VAL A 213 -1.52 -3.67 -0.78
C VAL A 213 -1.11 -2.22 -0.98
N TRP A 214 -1.91 -1.30 -0.43
CA TRP A 214 -1.50 0.10 -0.30
C TRP A 214 -0.28 0.25 0.60
N GLU A 215 0.66 1.11 0.22
CA GLU A 215 1.91 1.33 0.96
C GLU A 215 2.01 2.73 1.56
N TRP A 216 2.20 2.81 2.89
CA TRP A 216 2.36 4.07 3.61
C TRP A 216 3.67 4.80 3.27
N CYS A 217 3.55 6.09 2.94
CA CYS A 217 4.67 7.02 2.85
C CYS A 217 4.77 7.92 4.09
N ALA A 218 5.93 8.53 4.30
CA ALA A 218 6.19 9.44 5.42
C ALA A 218 5.40 10.77 5.31
N ASP A 219 5.06 11.18 4.09
CA ASP A 219 4.47 12.49 3.79
C ASP A 219 3.04 12.64 4.33
N ALA A 220 2.72 13.86 4.77
CA ALA A 220 1.33 14.29 4.93
C ALA A 220 0.69 14.44 3.54
N PHE A 221 -0.58 14.03 3.40
CA PHE A 221 -1.30 14.21 2.15
C PHE A 221 -1.43 15.70 1.80
N ARG A 222 -1.20 16.05 0.53
CA ARG A 222 -1.35 17.42 0.03
C ARG A 222 -1.48 17.48 -1.49
N VAL A 223 -2.51 18.19 -1.96
CA VAL A 223 -2.69 18.55 -3.37
C VAL A 223 -1.88 19.81 -3.69
N ARG A 224 -0.88 19.70 -4.58
CA ARG A 224 0.00 20.83 -4.94
C ARG A 224 -0.63 21.75 -5.99
N SER A 225 -1.72 22.42 -5.62
CA SER A 225 -2.40 23.40 -6.47
C SER A 225 -2.83 24.64 -5.68
N LEU A 226 -2.83 25.80 -6.35
CA LEU A 226 -3.31 27.07 -5.78
C LEU A 226 -4.83 27.24 -5.89
N GLY A 227 -5.51 26.30 -6.55
CA GLY A 227 -6.96 26.30 -6.74
C GLY A 227 -7.74 26.24 -5.43
N ARG A 228 -8.95 26.82 -5.41
CA ARG A 228 -9.82 26.84 -4.21
C ARG A 228 -10.20 25.44 -3.74
N SER A 229 -10.45 24.50 -4.66
CA SER A 229 -10.76 23.09 -4.34
C SER A 229 -9.58 22.41 -3.65
N ALA A 230 -8.36 22.56 -4.18
CA ALA A 230 -7.15 22.00 -3.59
C ALA A 230 -6.89 22.54 -2.18
N LYS A 231 -7.05 23.85 -1.94
CA LYS A 231 -6.91 24.43 -0.60
C LYS A 231 -7.91 23.85 0.40
N ARG A 232 -9.16 23.60 -0.02
CA ARG A 232 -10.18 22.99 0.83
C ARG A 232 -9.84 21.53 1.15
N ARG A 233 -9.41 20.76 0.14
CA ARG A 233 -8.95 19.38 0.30
C ARG A 233 -7.75 19.29 1.25
N ASP A 234 -6.74 20.15 1.08
CA ASP A 234 -5.58 20.27 1.97
C ASP A 234 -5.96 20.60 3.41
N ALA A 235 -6.96 21.47 3.61
CA ALA A 235 -7.44 21.83 4.95
C ALA A 235 -8.10 20.64 5.64
N GLN A 236 -8.94 19.89 4.90
CA GLN A 236 -9.54 18.65 5.39
C GLN A 236 -8.49 17.59 5.73
N ALA A 237 -7.55 17.31 4.81
CA ALA A 237 -6.47 16.34 5.05
C ALA A 237 -5.64 16.67 6.29
N ARG A 238 -5.38 17.95 6.55
CA ARG A 238 -4.69 18.38 7.78
C ARG A 238 -5.52 18.15 9.04
N ALA A 239 -6.82 18.44 8.99
CA ALA A 239 -7.72 18.23 10.12
C ALA A 239 -7.83 16.73 10.46
N GLU A 240 -7.88 15.87 9.44
CA GLU A 240 -7.98 14.42 9.56
C GLU A 240 -6.60 13.72 9.72
N ARG A 241 -5.50 14.49 9.63
CA ARG A 241 -4.11 14.01 9.72
C ARG A 241 -3.77 12.93 8.70
N GLU A 242 -4.31 13.08 7.49
CA GLU A 242 -4.10 12.14 6.40
C GLU A 242 -2.62 12.03 6.00
N ARG A 243 -2.23 10.81 5.65
CA ARG A 243 -0.89 10.44 5.20
C ARG A 243 -0.98 9.85 3.80
N VAL A 244 0.09 10.01 3.03
CA VAL A 244 0.14 9.49 1.66
C VAL A 244 0.23 7.97 1.69
N MET A 245 -0.59 7.32 0.86
CA MET A 245 -0.43 5.93 0.44
C MET A 245 -0.24 5.89 -1.07
N LYS A 246 0.50 4.90 -1.56
CA LYS A 246 0.78 4.70 -3.00
C LYS A 246 0.60 3.22 -3.37
N GLY A 247 0.61 2.93 -4.68
CA GLY A 247 0.63 1.57 -5.22
C GLY A 247 -0.73 0.99 -5.61
N GLY A 248 -1.79 1.31 -4.87
CA GLY A 248 -3.06 0.62 -5.04
C GLY A 248 -3.09 -0.72 -4.31
N SER A 249 -4.17 -1.48 -4.50
CA SER A 249 -4.40 -2.80 -3.91
C SER A 249 -5.32 -3.62 -4.80
#